data_AF-A0A068NUY6-F1
#
_entry.id   AF-A0A068NUY6-F1
#
_cell.length_a   1.000
_cell.length_b   1.000
_cell.length_c   1.000
_cell.angle_alpha   90.00
_cell.angle_beta   90.00
_cell.angle_gamma   90.00
#
_symmetry.space_group_name_H-M   'P 1'
#
loop_
_entity.id
_entity.type
_entity.pdbx_description
1 polymer ?
#
loop_
_entity_poly.entity_id
_entity_poly.type
_entity_poly.pdbx_seq_one_letter_code
_entity_poly.pdbx_strand_id
1 'polypeptide(L)'
;MSAFTSVLLMVVIATGIGQGTTKPKGVPLRELTTAIDRLVARIDAIEPTAQPNLFRRHLRSVRALLLTEEGRAAIYCGGANDVSAQTTEIVSQLQRGFDADAGDWNSYLEGRRSLLMAYVSKRDNTVAHYWLTLPKSWQPEQAYPLYFELHGAGDPHPLGWAQGQLGLPEGVKAEEYKRPTMVPMVERLGFHVYPFGRGNSGYTDIGETDVWEALADAEATVKLDPARYYLYGFSMGGGGTWRIATRTPDKWAAAAMLAPAARSMKQDAAVGLGRNVANLPLWIWVGADDGLAPTARLLRDEIAKYGPMPPYREEPATGHNYLQEAQRAAMRFFDGKVRKRPSHFAFVADTAEHNGVWGVTMVRDLAVSGSPSFECTVDGSSVKIDSQGTPKLTVDLLAMGLTGEVTVTWNGRKAYRGPAKLVTIDP
;
A
#
# COMPACT_ATOMS: atom_id res chain seq x y z
N MET A 1 48.20 -11.30 -10.62
CA MET A 1 48.55 -10.39 -9.50
C MET A 1 48.09 -8.98 -9.85
N SER A 2 47.50 -8.29 -8.88
CA SER A 2 46.88 -6.95 -8.91
C SER A 2 45.56 -6.83 -9.67
N ALA A 3 44.50 -6.20 -9.16
CA ALA A 3 44.09 -5.85 -7.81
C ALA A 3 42.59 -5.52 -7.93
N PHE A 4 41.71 -6.39 -7.42
CA PHE A 4 40.30 -6.06 -7.25
C PHE A 4 40.17 -5.28 -5.95
N THR A 5 40.04 -3.96 -6.06
CA THR A 5 39.74 -3.09 -4.93
C THR A 5 38.26 -3.26 -4.60
N SER A 6 37.94 -4.26 -3.76
CA SER A 6 36.62 -4.41 -3.15
C SER A 6 36.40 -3.26 -2.16
N VAL A 7 35.77 -2.17 -2.60
CA VAL A 7 35.25 -1.16 -1.69
C VAL A 7 33.97 -1.72 -1.08
N LEU A 8 34.13 -2.38 0.07
CA LEU A 8 33.03 -2.81 0.91
C LEU A 8 32.45 -1.55 1.58
N LEU A 9 31.48 -0.90 0.92
CA LEU A 9 30.73 0.20 1.50
C LEU A 9 29.75 -0.37 2.54
N MET A 10 30.22 -0.60 3.76
CA MET A 10 29.36 -0.83 4.92
C MET A 10 28.74 0.49 5.36
N VAL A 11 27.61 0.86 4.77
CA VAL A 11 26.69 1.82 5.40
C VAL A 11 25.89 1.04 6.45
N VAL A 12 26.27 1.19 7.71
CA VAL A 12 25.51 0.66 8.84
C VAL A 12 24.29 1.56 9.05
N ILE A 13 23.18 1.26 8.40
CA ILE A 13 21.86 1.74 8.86
C ILE A 13 21.39 0.76 9.92
N ALA A 14 21.51 1.12 11.19
CA ALA A 14 21.10 0.27 12.29
C ALA A 14 19.57 0.06 12.29
N THR A 15 19.10 -1.06 11.73
CA THR A 15 17.75 -1.58 12.00
C THR A 15 17.87 -2.62 13.12
N GLY A 16 17.87 -2.13 14.37
CA GLY A 16 17.77 -2.98 15.54
C GLY A 16 16.32 -3.03 16.02
N ILE A 17 15.60 -4.10 15.69
CA ILE A 17 14.48 -4.55 16.53
C ILE A 17 15.14 -5.22 17.74
N GLY A 18 15.47 -4.43 18.75
CA GLY A 18 16.21 -4.90 19.92
C GLY A 18 16.76 -3.75 20.75
N GLN A 19 16.05 -3.44 21.84
CA GLN A 19 16.48 -2.79 23.07
C GLN A 19 17.77 -1.93 23.05
N GLY A 20 17.62 -0.62 23.32
CA GLY A 20 18.63 0.12 24.08
C GLY A 20 19.53 1.14 23.37
N THR A 21 19.19 1.66 22.19
CA THR A 21 19.90 2.85 21.66
C THR A 21 19.26 4.12 22.20
N THR A 22 19.99 4.89 23.02
CA THR A 22 19.57 6.23 23.43
C THR A 22 19.29 7.08 22.20
N LYS A 23 18.09 7.67 22.10
CA LYS A 23 17.73 8.61 21.03
C LYS A 23 18.83 9.68 20.90
N PRO A 24 19.27 10.04 19.69
CA PRO A 24 20.25 11.12 19.53
C PRO A 24 19.78 12.37 20.27
N LYS A 25 20.70 13.08 20.93
CA LYS A 25 20.39 14.39 21.49
C LYS A 25 19.99 15.31 20.33
N GLY A 26 18.95 16.11 20.52
CA GLY A 26 18.50 17.11 19.53
C GLY A 26 19.62 18.07 19.14
N VAL A 27 19.51 18.64 17.94
CA VAL A 27 20.43 19.68 17.44
C VAL A 27 19.74 21.05 17.49
N PRO A 28 20.49 22.16 17.56
CA PRO A 28 19.88 23.49 17.51
C PRO A 28 19.04 23.68 16.24
N LEU A 29 17.82 24.23 16.36
CA LEU A 29 16.92 24.42 15.21
C LEU A 29 17.56 25.17 14.04
N ARG A 30 18.43 26.15 14.31
CA ARG A 30 19.18 26.87 13.27
C ARG A 30 19.98 25.96 12.34
N GLU A 31 20.49 24.84 12.86
CA GLU A 31 21.27 23.87 12.09
C GLU A 31 20.36 23.11 11.13
N LEU A 32 19.20 22.66 11.61
CA LEU A 32 18.16 22.04 10.79
C LEU A 32 17.65 22.99 9.70
N THR A 33 17.27 24.22 10.08
CA THR A 33 16.80 25.25 9.14
C THR A 33 17.84 25.52 8.06
N THR A 34 19.12 25.65 8.43
CA THR A 34 20.20 25.84 7.44
C THR A 34 20.31 24.67 6.46
N ALA A 35 20.17 23.42 6.96
CA ALA A 35 20.21 22.24 6.10
C ALA A 35 18.99 22.19 5.15
N ILE A 36 17.81 22.53 5.64
CA ILE A 36 16.57 22.59 4.84
C ILE A 36 16.65 23.69 3.79
N ASP A 37 17.05 24.91 4.17
CA ASP A 37 17.16 26.05 3.26
C ASP A 37 18.09 25.73 2.08
N ARG A 38 19.22 25.07 2.35
CA ARG A 38 20.15 24.65 1.30
C ARG A 38 19.50 23.69 0.31
N LEU A 39 18.75 22.70 0.80
CA LEU A 39 18.09 21.72 -0.06
C LEU A 39 16.91 22.34 -0.82
N VAL A 40 16.13 23.20 -0.17
CA VAL A 40 15.05 23.96 -0.82
C VAL A 40 15.60 24.85 -1.92
N ALA A 41 16.70 25.58 -1.69
CA ALA A 41 17.34 26.39 -2.72
C ALA A 41 17.80 25.56 -3.92
N ARG A 42 18.31 24.35 -3.69
CA ARG A 42 18.65 23.41 -4.77
C ARG A 42 17.42 22.97 -5.56
N ILE A 43 16.32 22.67 -4.88
CA ILE A 43 15.04 22.31 -5.52
C ILE A 43 14.49 23.47 -6.35
N ASP A 44 14.45 24.68 -5.77
CA ASP A 44 13.93 25.89 -6.41
C ASP A 44 14.72 26.30 -7.66
N ALA A 45 16.02 25.95 -7.72
CA ALA A 45 16.84 26.13 -8.92
C ALA A 45 16.47 25.17 -10.07
N ILE A 46 15.94 23.98 -9.76
CA ILE A 46 15.62 22.93 -10.75
C ILE A 46 14.16 23.01 -11.20
N GLU A 47 13.23 23.21 -10.26
CA GLU A 47 11.77 23.12 -10.46
C GLU A 47 11.24 23.91 -11.69
N PRO A 48 11.65 25.17 -11.94
CA PRO A 48 11.07 25.98 -13.01
C PRO A 48 11.27 25.39 -14.41
N THR A 49 12.37 24.66 -14.60
CA THR A 49 12.72 24.03 -15.89
C THR A 49 12.48 22.52 -15.91
N ALA A 50 12.14 21.94 -14.75
CA ALA A 50 11.90 20.50 -14.61
C ALA A 50 10.78 20.03 -15.54
N GLN A 51 11.07 18.98 -16.29
CA GLN A 51 10.14 18.24 -17.13
C GLN A 51 10.32 16.74 -16.87
N PRO A 52 9.26 15.93 -17.01
CA PRO A 52 7.86 16.32 -17.25
C PRO A 52 7.20 16.95 -16.01
N ASN A 53 5.94 17.38 -16.12
CA ASN A 53 5.16 17.91 -14.98
C ASN A 53 5.14 16.96 -13.76
N LEU A 54 5.23 15.65 -13.99
CA LEU A 54 5.35 14.65 -12.93
C LEU A 54 6.62 14.86 -12.09
N PHE A 55 7.75 15.16 -12.73
CA PHE A 55 9.01 15.46 -12.03
C PHE A 55 8.93 16.79 -11.27
N ARG A 56 8.30 17.81 -11.88
CA ARG A 56 8.04 19.08 -11.19
C ARG A 56 7.20 18.88 -9.92
N ARG A 57 6.16 18.04 -10.00
CA ARG A 57 5.32 17.69 -8.83
C ARG A 57 6.13 16.97 -7.75
N HIS A 58 7.03 16.07 -8.15
CA HIS A 58 7.92 15.40 -7.22
C HIS A 58 8.76 16.41 -6.42
N LEU A 59 9.42 17.35 -7.10
CA LEU A 59 10.22 18.41 -6.46
C LEU A 59 9.41 19.23 -5.45
N ARG A 60 8.18 19.63 -5.82
CA ARG A 60 7.24 20.30 -4.90
C ARG A 60 6.88 19.46 -3.69
N SER A 61 6.72 18.15 -3.89
CA SER A 61 6.38 17.21 -2.82
C SER A 61 7.53 17.05 -1.82
N VAL A 62 8.77 16.97 -2.31
CA VAL A 62 9.98 16.97 -1.46
C VAL A 62 10.02 18.27 -0.65
N ARG A 63 9.89 19.42 -1.30
CA ARG A 63 9.87 20.74 -0.63
C ARG A 63 8.77 20.84 0.43
N ALA A 64 7.55 20.38 0.13
CA ALA A 64 6.44 20.42 1.07
C ALA A 64 6.71 19.59 2.34
N LEU A 65 7.28 18.38 2.20
CA LEU A 65 7.64 17.58 3.37
C LEU A 65 8.81 18.19 4.15
N LEU A 66 9.83 18.76 3.50
CA LEU A 66 10.91 19.45 4.22
C LEU A 66 10.37 20.56 5.13
N LEU A 67 9.50 21.43 4.60
CA LEU A 67 8.89 22.51 5.36
C LEU A 67 7.95 22.01 6.47
N THR A 68 7.23 20.90 6.22
CA THR A 68 6.39 20.26 7.24
C THR A 68 7.25 19.73 8.39
N GLU A 69 8.38 19.11 8.08
CA GLU A 69 9.30 18.56 9.06
C GLU A 69 10.07 19.64 9.84
N GLU A 70 10.36 20.79 9.22
CA GLU A 70 10.88 21.95 9.92
C GLU A 70 9.89 22.45 10.99
N GLY A 71 8.62 22.63 10.62
CA GLY A 71 7.57 23.01 11.57
C GLY A 71 7.39 21.99 12.68
N ARG A 72 7.43 20.70 12.34
CA ARG A 72 7.36 19.60 13.32
C ARG A 72 8.52 19.63 14.30
N ALA A 73 9.75 19.83 13.81
CA ALA A 73 10.94 19.94 14.65
C ALA A 73 10.87 21.16 15.57
N ALA A 74 10.38 22.31 15.08
CA ALA A 74 10.20 23.52 15.89
C ALA A 74 9.25 23.31 17.07
N ILE A 75 8.18 22.52 16.89
CA ILE A 75 7.21 22.19 17.95
C ILE A 75 7.81 21.27 19.01
N TYR A 76 8.61 20.28 18.61
CA TYR A 76 9.09 19.23 19.53
C TYR A 76 10.52 19.42 20.06
N CYS A 77 11.23 20.44 19.59
CA CYS A 77 12.62 20.71 19.99
C CYS A 77 12.80 20.77 21.50
N GLY A 78 13.83 20.08 22.02
CA GLY A 78 14.15 20.02 23.45
C GLY A 78 13.24 19.11 24.29
N GLY A 79 12.20 18.51 23.69
CA GLY A 79 11.28 17.59 24.35
C GLY A 79 11.59 16.10 24.11
N ALA A 80 10.81 15.21 24.72
CA ALA A 80 10.93 13.76 24.50
C ALA A 80 10.71 13.34 23.03
N ASN A 81 9.90 14.12 22.30
CA ASN A 81 9.57 13.91 20.90
C ASN A 81 10.48 14.69 19.94
N ASP A 82 11.59 15.27 20.41
CA ASP A 82 12.51 16.03 19.56
C ASP A 82 13.01 15.17 18.38
N VAL A 83 12.76 15.63 17.16
CA VAL A 83 13.17 14.98 15.92
C VAL A 83 14.31 15.70 15.21
N SER A 84 14.75 16.85 15.71
CA SER A 84 15.69 17.76 15.04
C SER A 84 16.94 17.05 14.53
N ALA A 85 17.60 16.25 15.37
CA ALA A 85 18.82 15.53 14.99
C ALA A 85 18.56 14.49 13.89
N GLN A 86 17.47 13.73 13.99
CA GLN A 86 17.10 12.73 12.99
C GLN A 86 16.74 13.41 11.66
N THR A 87 15.93 14.49 11.72
CA THR A 87 15.54 15.26 10.54
C THR A 87 16.76 15.88 9.87
N THR A 88 17.68 16.50 10.61
CA THR A 88 18.91 17.09 10.05
C THR A 88 19.76 16.04 9.34
N GLU A 89 19.91 14.85 9.93
CA GLU A 89 20.64 13.75 9.28
C GLU A 89 19.94 13.33 7.98
N ILE A 90 18.63 13.09 8.00
CA ILE A 90 17.84 12.75 6.81
C ILE A 90 18.03 13.82 5.72
N VAL A 91 17.81 15.09 6.04
CA VAL A 91 17.94 16.21 5.10
C VAL A 91 19.35 16.28 4.51
N SER A 92 20.38 16.04 5.33
CA SER A 92 21.76 15.98 4.86
C SER A 92 22.00 14.83 3.87
N GLN A 93 21.33 13.68 4.05
CA GLN A 93 21.40 12.59 3.07
C GLN A 93 20.68 12.95 1.78
N LEU A 94 19.51 13.57 1.87
CA LEU A 94 18.77 14.05 0.70
C LEU A 94 19.59 15.09 -0.08
N GLN A 95 20.26 16.02 0.60
CA GLN A 95 21.18 16.97 -0.04
C GLN A 95 22.25 16.26 -0.85
N ARG A 96 22.89 15.22 -0.31
CA ARG A 96 23.89 14.43 -1.06
C ARG A 96 23.29 13.79 -2.32
N GLY A 97 22.06 13.31 -2.23
CA GLY A 97 21.31 12.79 -3.37
C GLY A 97 21.06 13.85 -4.46
N PHE A 98 20.63 15.04 -4.07
CA PHE A 98 20.36 16.16 -4.98
C PHE A 98 21.62 16.84 -5.55
N ASP A 99 22.72 16.78 -4.81
CA ASP A 99 24.06 17.19 -5.27
C ASP A 99 24.62 16.18 -6.29
N ALA A 100 24.20 14.92 -6.19
CA ALA A 100 24.40 13.89 -7.21
C ALA A 100 23.35 14.02 -8.34
N ASP A 101 22.39 13.09 -8.42
CA ASP A 101 21.48 12.94 -9.56
C ASP A 101 19.99 12.89 -9.19
N ALA A 102 19.60 13.10 -7.93
CA ALA A 102 18.18 13.17 -7.55
C ALA A 102 17.45 14.38 -8.18
N GLY A 103 18.22 15.38 -8.62
CA GLY A 103 17.74 16.51 -9.42
C GLY A 103 17.61 16.21 -10.92
N ASP A 104 18.01 15.02 -11.40
CA ASP A 104 17.89 14.59 -12.79
C ASP A 104 16.72 13.62 -12.96
N TRP A 105 15.79 13.97 -13.85
CA TRP A 105 14.65 13.13 -14.23
C TRP A 105 15.05 11.73 -14.71
N ASN A 106 16.21 11.60 -15.38
CA ASN A 106 16.66 10.31 -15.92
C ASN A 106 16.87 9.26 -14.83
N SER A 107 17.27 9.67 -13.62
CA SER A 107 17.44 8.76 -12.48
C SER A 107 16.14 8.04 -12.08
N TYR A 108 14.97 8.65 -12.35
CA TYR A 108 13.65 8.07 -12.09
C TYR A 108 13.16 7.21 -13.27
N LEU A 109 13.43 7.63 -14.52
CA LEU A 109 13.14 6.82 -15.71
C LEU A 109 13.93 5.50 -15.73
N GLU A 110 15.18 5.55 -15.29
CA GLU A 110 16.05 4.38 -15.13
C GLU A 110 15.64 3.51 -13.93
N GLY A 111 14.74 3.99 -13.07
CA GLY A 111 14.24 3.27 -11.91
C GLY A 111 15.22 3.23 -10.75
N ARG A 112 16.29 4.03 -10.80
CA ARG A 112 17.25 4.17 -9.70
C ARG A 112 16.62 4.88 -8.51
N ARG A 113 15.62 5.72 -8.77
CA ARG A 113 14.88 6.50 -7.76
C ARG A 113 13.39 6.33 -7.92
N SER A 114 12.68 6.46 -6.79
CA SER A 114 11.22 6.60 -6.78
C SER A 114 10.84 8.05 -6.56
N LEU A 115 9.76 8.46 -7.19
CA LEU A 115 9.20 9.79 -7.02
C LEU A 115 8.44 9.84 -5.69
N LEU A 116 8.72 10.85 -4.88
CA LEU A 116 7.90 11.24 -3.74
C LEU A 116 6.70 12.06 -4.22
N MET A 117 5.48 11.63 -3.91
CA MET A 117 4.23 12.32 -4.22
C MET A 117 3.52 12.70 -2.93
N ALA A 118 3.31 13.99 -2.71
CA ALA A 118 2.61 14.52 -1.55
C ALA A 118 1.23 15.09 -1.93
N TYR A 119 0.32 15.04 -0.96
CA TYR A 119 -1.02 15.60 -1.02
C TYR A 119 -1.47 16.01 0.39
N VAL A 120 -2.52 16.83 0.47
CA VAL A 120 -3.14 17.20 1.76
C VAL A 120 -4.27 16.20 2.05
N SER A 121 -4.15 15.48 3.16
CA SER A 121 -5.18 14.53 3.59
C SER A 121 -6.46 15.28 3.94
N LYS A 122 -7.60 14.82 3.41
CA LYS A 122 -8.91 15.42 3.74
C LYS A 122 -9.35 15.07 5.15
N ARG A 123 -8.75 14.04 5.75
CA ARG A 123 -9.09 13.53 7.08
C ARG A 123 -8.70 14.51 8.19
N ASP A 124 -7.52 15.12 8.08
CA ASP A 124 -6.94 15.95 9.14
C ASP A 124 -6.16 17.17 8.64
N ASN A 125 -6.19 17.46 7.33
CA ASN A 125 -5.47 18.56 6.68
C ASN A 125 -3.94 18.51 6.84
N THR A 126 -3.38 17.34 7.17
CA THR A 126 -1.92 17.15 7.20
C THR A 126 -1.37 16.74 5.83
N VAL A 127 -0.07 16.96 5.62
CA VAL A 127 0.61 16.48 4.40
C VAL A 127 0.86 14.98 4.53
N ALA A 128 0.22 14.20 3.67
CA ALA A 128 0.47 12.78 3.49
C ALA A 128 1.23 12.54 2.19
N HIS A 129 1.83 11.36 2.04
CA HIS A 129 2.64 11.05 0.86
C HIS A 129 2.74 9.56 0.56
N TYR A 130 3.16 9.27 -0.67
CA TYR A 130 3.53 7.94 -1.14
C TYR A 130 4.76 8.02 -2.07
N TRP A 131 5.38 6.88 -2.28
CA TRP A 131 6.42 6.69 -3.27
C TRP A 131 5.83 6.08 -4.55
N LEU A 132 6.29 6.56 -5.70
CA LEU A 132 5.89 6.13 -7.03
C LEU A 132 7.12 5.74 -7.85
N THR A 133 7.28 4.45 -8.15
CA THR A 133 8.29 3.98 -9.11
C THR A 133 7.64 3.79 -10.49
N LEU A 134 8.30 4.27 -11.53
CA LEU A 134 7.81 4.17 -12.91
C LEU A 134 8.06 2.78 -13.51
N PRO A 135 7.18 2.28 -14.40
CA PRO A 135 7.47 1.10 -15.22
C PRO A 135 8.75 1.25 -16.05
N LYS A 136 9.37 0.14 -16.46
CA LYS A 136 10.45 0.18 -17.47
C LYS A 136 9.91 0.81 -18.76
N SER A 137 10.71 1.70 -19.36
CA SER A 137 10.36 2.38 -20.61
C SER A 137 8.99 3.06 -20.55
N TRP A 138 8.67 3.67 -19.41
CA TRP A 138 7.39 4.34 -19.17
C TRP A 138 7.03 5.34 -20.28
N GLN A 139 5.78 5.27 -20.73
CA GLN A 139 5.17 6.21 -21.67
C GLN A 139 3.97 6.92 -21.02
N PRO A 140 3.89 8.26 -21.03
CA PRO A 140 2.84 9.01 -20.34
C PRO A 140 1.42 8.64 -20.75
N GLU A 141 1.21 8.29 -22.02
CA GLU A 141 -0.12 8.05 -22.57
C GLU A 141 -0.62 6.61 -22.40
N GLN A 142 0.25 5.69 -21.98
CA GLN A 142 -0.07 4.27 -21.80
C GLN A 142 -0.56 3.98 -20.38
N ALA A 143 -1.60 3.15 -20.27
CA ALA A 143 -2.05 2.61 -18.98
C ALA A 143 -1.22 1.38 -18.58
N TYR A 144 -0.80 1.33 -17.32
CA TYR A 144 0.01 0.23 -16.76
C TYR A 144 -0.68 -0.42 -15.55
N PRO A 145 -0.35 -1.68 -15.21
CA PRO A 145 -0.75 -2.26 -13.93
C PRO A 145 -0.31 -1.41 -12.74
N LEU A 146 -1.08 -1.50 -11.67
CA LEU A 146 -0.71 -0.98 -10.36
C LEU A 146 -0.20 -2.11 -9.48
N TYR A 147 0.99 -1.94 -8.93
CA TYR A 147 1.56 -2.75 -7.86
C TYR A 147 1.55 -1.90 -6.58
N PHE A 148 0.51 -2.07 -5.77
CA PHE A 148 0.31 -1.31 -4.53
C PHE A 148 0.93 -2.07 -3.36
N GLU A 149 2.10 -1.62 -2.92
CA GLU A 149 2.85 -2.27 -1.84
C GLU A 149 2.61 -1.56 -0.51
N LEU A 150 2.35 -2.34 0.52
CA LEU A 150 2.26 -1.91 1.90
C LEU A 150 3.58 -2.23 2.62
N HIS A 151 4.21 -1.20 3.15
CA HIS A 151 5.41 -1.25 3.96
C HIS A 151 5.29 -2.07 5.25
N GLY A 152 6.41 -2.67 5.66
CA GLY A 152 6.60 -3.27 6.98
C GLY A 152 6.87 -2.22 8.06
N ALA A 153 6.85 -2.62 9.34
CA ALA A 153 7.20 -1.68 10.41
C ALA A 153 8.66 -1.22 10.26
N GLY A 154 8.89 0.09 10.31
CA GLY A 154 10.19 0.71 10.06
C GLY A 154 10.33 2.06 10.76
N ASP A 155 11.15 2.94 10.19
CA ASP A 155 11.27 4.33 10.68
C ASP A 155 9.93 5.06 10.50
N PRO A 156 9.27 5.50 11.60
CA PRO A 156 8.00 6.22 11.51
C PRO A 156 8.19 7.71 11.22
N HIS A 157 9.41 8.19 10.96
CA HIS A 157 9.65 9.55 10.50
C HIS A 157 9.10 9.71 9.05
N PRO A 158 8.33 10.76 8.72
CA PRO A 158 7.76 10.93 7.38
C PRO A 158 8.82 10.96 6.26
N LEU A 159 9.99 11.53 6.52
CA LEU A 159 11.14 11.46 5.60
C LEU A 159 12.07 10.24 5.80
N GLY A 160 11.78 9.31 6.70
CA GLY A 160 12.68 8.21 7.05
C GLY A 160 13.09 7.35 5.85
N TRP A 161 12.13 7.05 4.96
CA TRP A 161 12.42 6.30 3.74
C TRP A 161 12.89 7.15 2.57
N ALA A 162 12.92 8.48 2.71
CA ALA A 162 13.48 9.32 1.67
C ALA A 162 14.99 9.09 1.52
N GLN A 163 15.67 8.67 2.59
CA GLN A 163 17.12 8.36 2.59
C GLN A 163 17.51 7.32 1.53
N GLY A 164 16.81 6.19 1.47
CA GLY A 164 17.11 5.11 0.52
C GLY A 164 16.41 5.24 -0.84
N GLN A 165 15.61 6.28 -1.08
CA GLN A 165 14.99 6.56 -2.38
C GLN A 165 15.65 7.76 -3.08
N LEU A 166 15.96 8.80 -2.30
CA LEU A 166 16.51 10.07 -2.78
C LEU A 166 17.93 10.31 -2.28
N GLY A 167 18.34 9.78 -1.13
CA GLY A 167 19.67 10.02 -0.54
C GLY A 167 20.78 9.06 -0.99
N LEU A 168 20.49 8.10 -1.89
CA LEU A 168 21.50 7.17 -2.40
C LEU A 168 22.60 7.91 -3.20
N PRO A 169 23.90 7.57 -2.99
CA PRO A 169 25.00 8.07 -3.81
C PRO A 169 24.87 7.67 -5.29
N GLU A 170 25.46 8.47 -6.18
CA GLU A 170 25.53 8.16 -7.61
C GLU A 170 26.19 6.79 -7.85
N GLY A 171 25.67 6.04 -8.83
CA GLY A 171 26.19 4.72 -9.21
C GLY A 171 25.73 3.56 -8.32
N VAL A 172 25.13 3.82 -7.16
CA VAL A 172 24.49 2.77 -6.34
C VAL A 172 23.09 2.52 -6.87
N LYS A 173 22.85 1.32 -7.40
CA LYS A 173 21.52 0.89 -7.80
C LYS A 173 20.72 0.44 -6.58
N ALA A 174 19.44 0.76 -6.54
CA ALA A 174 18.58 0.36 -5.44
C ALA A 174 18.50 -1.18 -5.30
N GLU A 175 18.63 -1.91 -6.42
CA GLU A 175 18.70 -3.37 -6.48
C GLU A 175 19.95 -3.96 -5.81
N GLU A 176 21.06 -3.20 -5.77
CA GLU A 176 22.34 -3.61 -5.19
C GLU A 176 22.38 -3.44 -3.66
N TYR A 177 21.41 -2.72 -3.09
CA TYR A 177 21.28 -2.57 -1.65
C TYR A 177 20.65 -3.83 -1.04
N LYS A 178 21.49 -4.71 -0.48
CA LYS A 178 21.10 -5.99 0.15
C LYS A 178 20.20 -5.88 1.40
N ARG A 179 19.68 -4.69 1.70
CA ARG A 179 18.70 -4.47 2.77
C ARG A 179 17.36 -4.04 2.16
N PRO A 180 16.42 -4.97 2.02
CA PRO A 180 15.12 -4.77 1.38
C PRO A 180 14.14 -3.92 2.21
N THR A 181 14.62 -3.12 3.14
CA THR A 181 13.80 -2.09 3.81
C THR A 181 13.59 -0.86 2.91
N MET A 182 14.25 -0.79 1.75
CA MET A 182 14.28 0.37 0.84
C MET A 182 14.07 -0.07 -0.63
N VAL A 183 12.95 -0.73 -0.96
CA VAL A 183 12.80 -1.40 -2.27
C VAL A 183 11.93 -0.58 -3.23
N PRO A 184 12.49 0.11 -4.23
CA PRO A 184 11.76 0.25 -5.48
C PRO A 184 11.51 -1.14 -6.07
N MET A 185 10.29 -1.40 -6.55
CA MET A 185 9.91 -2.68 -7.17
C MET A 185 10.91 -3.03 -8.29
N VAL A 186 11.72 -4.07 -8.08
CA VAL A 186 12.87 -4.34 -8.95
C VAL A 186 12.48 -4.66 -10.40
N GLU A 187 11.34 -5.33 -10.59
CA GLU A 187 10.91 -5.76 -11.93
C GLU A 187 10.33 -4.61 -12.76
N ARG A 188 9.77 -3.58 -12.12
CA ARG A 188 9.18 -2.39 -12.76
C ARG A 188 8.21 -2.72 -13.91
N LEU A 189 7.34 -3.73 -13.71
CA LEU A 189 6.36 -4.21 -14.69
C LEU A 189 5.12 -3.29 -14.80
N GLY A 190 5.00 -2.32 -13.91
CA GLY A 190 3.91 -1.35 -13.84
C GLY A 190 4.28 -0.23 -12.87
N PHE A 191 3.31 0.58 -12.49
CA PHE A 191 3.52 1.57 -11.44
C PHE A 191 3.58 0.88 -10.10
N HIS A 192 4.63 1.16 -9.33
CA HIS A 192 4.73 0.71 -7.95
C HIS A 192 4.40 1.88 -7.03
N VAL A 193 3.35 1.71 -6.22
CA VAL A 193 2.87 2.73 -5.28
C VAL A 193 3.03 2.20 -3.87
N TYR A 194 3.65 3.01 -3.00
CA TYR A 194 3.98 2.63 -1.63
C TYR A 194 3.67 3.79 -0.68
N PRO A 195 2.47 3.80 -0.05
CA PRO A 195 2.07 4.88 0.85
C PRO A 195 2.88 4.86 2.15
N PHE A 196 3.08 6.04 2.75
CA PHE A 196 3.67 6.13 4.08
C PHE A 196 2.75 5.58 5.18
N GLY A 197 1.42 5.57 4.96
CA GLY A 197 0.47 4.92 5.86
C GLY A 197 0.49 5.43 7.31
N ARG A 198 0.90 6.69 7.53
CA ARG A 198 1.22 7.26 8.85
C ARG A 198 2.24 6.44 9.66
N GLY A 199 3.26 5.89 9.00
CA GLY A 199 4.30 5.10 9.64
C GLY A 199 3.74 3.77 10.14
N ASN A 200 4.04 3.39 11.39
CA ASN A 200 3.75 2.04 11.89
C ASN A 200 2.29 1.85 12.38
N SER A 201 1.31 2.41 11.67
CA SER A 201 -0.12 2.43 12.03
C SER A 201 -0.83 1.07 11.88
N GLY A 202 -0.19 0.11 11.21
CA GLY A 202 -0.82 -1.16 10.85
C GLY A 202 -1.93 -1.04 9.79
N TYR A 203 -2.01 0.11 9.09
CA TYR A 203 -3.06 0.41 8.12
C TYR A 203 -4.45 0.34 8.74
N THR A 204 -4.57 0.90 9.94
CA THR A 204 -5.82 1.00 10.68
C THR A 204 -6.23 2.47 10.80
N ASP A 205 -7.54 2.74 10.77
CA ASP A 205 -8.11 4.10 10.85
C ASP A 205 -7.44 5.08 9.88
N ILE A 206 -6.62 6.01 10.39
CA ILE A 206 -5.94 7.02 9.57
C ILE A 206 -4.91 6.41 8.61
N GLY A 207 -4.29 5.28 8.98
CA GLY A 207 -3.40 4.55 8.08
C GLY A 207 -4.13 3.89 6.92
N GLU A 208 -5.37 3.46 7.14
CA GLU A 208 -6.25 2.95 6.07
C GLU A 208 -6.76 4.10 5.19
N THR A 209 -7.01 5.27 5.78
CA THR A 209 -7.33 6.49 5.04
C THR A 209 -6.21 6.84 4.07
N ASP A 210 -4.96 6.83 4.53
CA ASP A 210 -3.78 7.10 3.70
C ASP A 210 -3.64 6.10 2.53
N VAL A 211 -4.02 4.82 2.71
CA VAL A 211 -4.04 3.83 1.62
C VAL A 211 -4.98 4.29 0.50
N TRP A 212 -6.20 4.70 0.86
CA TRP A 212 -7.21 5.10 -0.13
C TRP A 212 -6.93 6.46 -0.75
N GLU A 213 -6.43 7.43 0.03
CA GLU A 213 -6.06 8.74 -0.49
C GLU A 213 -4.83 8.65 -1.41
N ALA A 214 -3.83 7.81 -1.09
CA ALA A 214 -2.70 7.58 -1.97
C ALA A 214 -3.10 6.88 -3.27
N LEU A 215 -3.99 5.88 -3.21
CA LEU A 215 -4.54 5.24 -4.41
C LEU A 215 -5.27 6.27 -5.29
N ALA A 216 -6.17 7.06 -4.71
CA ALA A 216 -6.93 8.06 -5.43
C ALA A 216 -6.04 9.15 -6.04
N ASP A 217 -5.00 9.59 -5.32
CA ASP A 217 -4.02 10.53 -5.87
C ASP A 217 -3.21 9.89 -7.01
N ALA A 218 -2.77 8.64 -6.87
CA ALA A 218 -2.06 7.92 -7.93
C ALA A 218 -2.92 7.76 -9.20
N GLU A 219 -4.20 7.41 -9.05
CA GLU A 219 -5.17 7.34 -10.15
C GLU A 219 -5.34 8.68 -10.88
N ALA A 220 -5.27 9.80 -10.14
CA ALA A 220 -5.32 11.13 -10.73
C ALA A 220 -3.97 11.58 -11.35
N THR A 221 -2.87 10.91 -11.01
CA THR A 221 -1.50 11.32 -11.38
C THR A 221 -0.98 10.60 -12.60
N VAL A 222 -1.29 9.31 -12.73
CA VAL A 222 -0.77 8.43 -13.77
C VAL A 222 -1.88 7.55 -14.34
N LYS A 223 -1.71 7.08 -15.58
CA LYS A 223 -2.68 6.17 -16.20
C LYS A 223 -2.50 4.76 -15.66
N LEU A 224 -3.40 4.38 -14.76
CA LEU A 224 -3.46 3.03 -14.20
C LEU A 224 -4.50 2.20 -14.95
N ASP A 225 -4.23 0.90 -15.09
CA ASP A 225 -5.18 -0.08 -15.61
C ASP A 225 -5.99 -0.67 -14.44
N PRO A 226 -7.27 -0.27 -14.24
CA PRO A 226 -8.09 -0.72 -13.11
C PRO A 226 -8.43 -2.21 -13.16
N ALA A 227 -8.19 -2.89 -14.28
CA ALA A 227 -8.30 -4.34 -14.35
C ALA A 227 -7.08 -5.05 -13.74
N ARG A 228 -5.96 -4.35 -13.52
CA ARG A 228 -4.68 -4.93 -13.05
C ARG A 228 -4.13 -4.18 -11.84
N TYR A 229 -4.94 -4.04 -10.80
CA TYR A 229 -4.51 -3.56 -9.49
C TYR A 229 -4.12 -4.74 -8.60
N TYR A 230 -2.88 -4.75 -8.14
CA TYR A 230 -2.34 -5.79 -7.27
C TYR A 230 -1.99 -5.19 -5.91
N LEU A 231 -2.37 -5.87 -4.83
CA LEU A 231 -2.08 -5.44 -3.46
C LEU A 231 -1.12 -6.42 -2.80
N TYR A 232 -0.05 -5.92 -2.19
CA TYR A 232 0.84 -6.79 -1.42
C TYR A 232 1.58 -6.03 -0.35
N GLY A 233 2.31 -6.75 0.50
CA GLY A 233 3.16 -6.11 1.49
C GLY A 233 3.87 -7.10 2.39
N PHE A 234 4.86 -6.60 3.11
CA PHE A 234 5.70 -7.38 4.02
C PHE A 234 5.43 -7.07 5.49
N SER A 235 5.43 -8.07 6.38
CA SER A 235 5.30 -7.89 7.83
C SER A 235 4.02 -7.15 8.21
N MET A 236 4.12 -5.94 8.77
CA MET A 236 3.00 -5.04 8.99
C MET A 236 2.16 -4.83 7.72
N GLY A 237 2.81 -4.66 6.57
CA GLY A 237 2.15 -4.54 5.27
C GLY A 237 1.54 -5.82 4.74
N GLY A 238 2.06 -6.98 5.14
CA GLY A 238 1.41 -8.27 4.87
C GLY A 238 0.11 -8.42 5.67
N GLY A 239 0.11 -7.97 6.92
CA GLY A 239 -1.11 -7.85 7.74
C GLY A 239 -2.09 -6.79 7.21
N GLY A 240 -1.58 -5.65 6.76
CA GLY A 240 -2.36 -4.62 6.09
C GLY A 240 -2.99 -5.12 4.79
N THR A 241 -2.26 -5.94 4.02
CA THR A 241 -2.76 -6.52 2.78
C THR A 241 -3.97 -7.40 3.04
N TRP A 242 -3.90 -8.26 4.07
CA TRP A 242 -5.05 -9.04 4.51
C TRP A 242 -6.25 -8.15 4.84
N ARG A 243 -6.06 -7.14 5.69
CA ARG A 243 -7.12 -6.22 6.12
C ARG A 243 -7.79 -5.48 4.96
N ILE A 244 -6.99 -4.92 4.06
CA ILE A 244 -7.51 -4.14 2.93
C ILE A 244 -8.18 -5.08 1.91
N ALA A 245 -7.57 -6.22 1.60
CA ALA A 245 -8.10 -7.18 0.65
C ALA A 245 -9.44 -7.78 1.10
N THR A 246 -9.61 -8.08 2.39
CA THR A 246 -10.89 -8.63 2.88
C THR A 246 -12.03 -7.63 2.87
N ARG A 247 -11.75 -6.34 2.92
CA ARG A 247 -12.77 -5.29 2.92
C ARG A 247 -13.09 -4.76 1.54
N THR A 248 -12.15 -4.89 0.63
CA THR A 248 -12.27 -4.43 -0.76
C THR A 248 -11.81 -5.49 -1.77
N PRO A 249 -12.26 -6.75 -1.65
CA PRO A 249 -11.83 -7.84 -2.53
C PRO A 249 -12.19 -7.55 -3.99
N ASP A 250 -13.17 -6.67 -4.21
CA ASP A 250 -13.60 -6.23 -5.51
C ASP A 250 -12.74 -5.13 -6.12
N LYS A 251 -11.69 -4.62 -5.46
CA LYS A 251 -10.75 -3.63 -6.04
C LYS A 251 -9.54 -4.27 -6.71
N TRP A 252 -9.18 -5.47 -6.31
CA TRP A 252 -7.90 -6.09 -6.63
C TRP A 252 -8.06 -7.21 -7.65
N ALA A 253 -7.11 -7.30 -8.58
CA ALA A 253 -6.96 -8.43 -9.50
C ALA A 253 -6.31 -9.64 -8.81
N ALA A 254 -5.42 -9.38 -7.85
CA ALA A 254 -4.77 -10.37 -7.01
C ALA A 254 -4.14 -9.69 -5.79
N ALA A 255 -3.82 -10.46 -4.75
CA ALA A 255 -3.03 -9.97 -3.63
C ALA A 255 -1.99 -10.97 -3.11
N ALA A 256 -0.94 -10.47 -2.46
CA ALA A 256 0.09 -11.32 -1.83
C ALA A 256 0.47 -10.85 -0.43
N MET A 257 0.50 -11.78 0.52
CA MET A 257 0.85 -11.50 1.91
C MET A 257 2.22 -12.09 2.22
N LEU A 258 3.23 -11.24 2.43
CA LEU A 258 4.59 -11.65 2.76
C LEU A 258 4.83 -11.46 4.26
N ALA A 259 5.17 -12.54 4.97
CA ALA A 259 5.34 -12.62 6.42
C ALA A 259 4.24 -11.85 7.20
N PRO A 260 2.94 -12.13 7.01
CA PRO A 260 1.88 -11.24 7.47
C PRO A 260 1.80 -11.11 8.99
N ALA A 261 1.97 -9.88 9.49
CA ALA A 261 1.70 -9.51 10.88
C ALA A 261 0.19 -9.23 11.09
N ALA A 262 -0.67 -10.16 10.69
CA ALA A 262 -2.13 -10.07 10.84
C ALA A 262 -2.55 -10.27 12.31
N ARG A 263 -2.33 -9.25 13.15
CA ARG A 263 -2.52 -9.32 14.61
C ARG A 263 -3.96 -9.66 15.03
N SER A 264 -4.95 -9.31 14.20
CA SER A 264 -6.38 -9.57 14.44
C SER A 264 -6.88 -10.86 13.81
N MET A 265 -6.01 -11.72 13.26
CA MET A 265 -6.41 -12.89 12.48
C MET A 265 -7.40 -13.82 13.22
N LYS A 266 -7.29 -13.95 14.54
CA LYS A 266 -8.24 -14.77 15.33
C LYS A 266 -9.63 -14.14 15.37
N GLN A 267 -9.72 -12.83 15.54
CA GLN A 267 -10.98 -12.09 15.51
C GLN A 267 -11.59 -12.11 14.10
N ASP A 268 -10.76 -11.90 13.08
CA ASP A 268 -11.17 -11.93 11.68
C ASP A 268 -11.74 -13.30 11.30
N ALA A 269 -11.10 -14.39 11.74
CA ALA A 269 -11.59 -15.75 11.55
C ALA A 269 -12.89 -16.03 12.33
N ALA A 270 -13.06 -15.45 13.52
CA ALA A 270 -14.27 -15.64 14.32
C ALA A 270 -15.52 -15.03 13.66
N VAL A 271 -15.36 -13.96 12.88
CA VAL A 271 -16.44 -13.35 12.08
C VAL A 271 -16.49 -13.89 10.64
N GLY A 272 -15.63 -14.83 10.29
CA GLY A 272 -15.58 -15.47 8.98
C GLY A 272 -15.12 -14.55 7.86
N LEU A 273 -14.25 -13.57 8.15
CA LEU A 273 -13.82 -12.54 7.18
C LEU A 273 -13.11 -13.14 5.94
N GLY A 274 -12.55 -14.34 6.06
CA GLY A 274 -11.94 -15.05 4.92
C GLY A 274 -12.90 -15.31 3.76
N ARG A 275 -14.22 -15.35 4.01
CA ARG A 275 -15.21 -15.53 2.93
C ARG A 275 -15.21 -14.39 1.92
N ASN A 276 -14.80 -13.19 2.33
CA ASN A 276 -14.77 -12.02 1.45
C ASN A 276 -13.75 -12.18 0.32
N VAL A 277 -12.67 -12.93 0.56
CA VAL A 277 -11.57 -13.11 -0.41
C VAL A 277 -11.59 -14.47 -1.10
N ALA A 278 -12.66 -15.25 -0.95
CA ALA A 278 -12.77 -16.61 -1.51
C ALA A 278 -12.53 -16.67 -3.04
N ASN A 279 -12.84 -15.58 -3.76
CA ASN A 279 -12.68 -15.47 -5.21
C ASN A 279 -11.47 -14.60 -5.62
N LEU A 280 -10.72 -14.05 -4.67
CA LEU A 280 -9.55 -13.23 -4.96
C LEU A 280 -8.33 -14.16 -5.07
N PRO A 281 -7.54 -14.10 -6.17
CA PRO A 281 -6.29 -14.83 -6.22
C PRO A 281 -5.31 -14.32 -5.15
N LEU A 282 -4.94 -15.19 -4.21
CA LEU A 282 -4.05 -14.88 -3.10
C LEU A 282 -2.77 -15.72 -3.12
N TRP A 283 -1.65 -15.11 -2.76
CA TRP A 283 -0.39 -15.81 -2.49
C TRP A 283 0.14 -15.47 -1.10
N ILE A 284 0.70 -16.45 -0.41
CA ILE A 284 1.27 -16.26 0.92
C ILE A 284 2.71 -16.76 0.94
N TRP A 285 3.60 -15.94 1.49
CA TRP A 285 5.00 -16.28 1.70
C TRP A 285 5.41 -15.94 3.12
N VAL A 286 6.28 -16.73 3.74
CA VAL A 286 6.89 -16.43 5.05
C VAL A 286 8.23 -17.14 5.17
N GLY A 287 9.16 -16.64 5.97
CA GLY A 287 10.35 -17.42 6.35
C GLY A 287 9.96 -18.60 7.26
N ALA A 288 10.56 -19.77 7.07
CA ALA A 288 10.27 -20.95 7.88
C ALA A 288 10.67 -20.75 9.37
N ASP A 289 11.70 -19.94 9.62
CA ASP A 289 12.19 -19.59 10.96
C ASP A 289 11.62 -18.25 11.46
N ASP A 290 10.68 -17.66 10.74
CA ASP A 290 10.01 -16.41 11.13
C ASP A 290 8.99 -16.68 12.25
N GLY A 291 9.00 -15.83 13.28
CA GLY A 291 8.01 -15.87 14.36
C GLY A 291 6.57 -15.67 13.89
N LEU A 292 6.35 -15.16 12.68
CA LEU A 292 5.04 -15.00 12.04
C LEU A 292 4.60 -16.21 11.20
N ALA A 293 5.42 -17.26 11.06
CA ALA A 293 5.02 -18.48 10.33
C ALA A 293 3.70 -19.09 10.86
N PRO A 294 3.44 -19.18 12.18
CA PRO A 294 2.13 -19.62 12.69
C PRO A 294 0.96 -18.74 12.23
N THR A 295 1.13 -17.42 12.18
CA THR A 295 0.11 -16.49 11.67
C THR A 295 -0.16 -16.71 10.17
N ALA A 296 0.89 -16.93 9.37
CA ALA A 296 0.75 -17.22 7.95
C ALA A 296 0.00 -18.55 7.70
N ARG A 297 0.24 -19.58 8.52
CA ARG A 297 -0.50 -20.86 8.46
C ARG A 297 -1.97 -20.67 8.80
N LEU A 298 -2.29 -19.93 9.86
CA LEU A 298 -3.67 -19.61 10.23
C LEU A 298 -4.42 -18.88 9.10
N LEU A 299 -3.75 -17.91 8.46
CA LEU A 299 -4.33 -17.15 7.35
C LEU A 299 -4.57 -18.04 6.13
N ARG A 300 -3.61 -18.90 5.77
CA ARG A 300 -3.77 -19.93 4.73
C ARG A 300 -4.98 -20.82 5.00
N ASP A 301 -5.07 -21.36 6.22
CA ASP A 301 -6.12 -22.29 6.62
C ASP A 301 -7.49 -21.61 6.66
N GLU A 302 -7.56 -20.33 7.05
CA GLU A 302 -8.79 -19.54 7.00
C GLU A 302 -9.29 -19.34 5.57
N ILE A 303 -8.42 -18.95 4.63
CA ILE A 303 -8.81 -18.77 3.22
C ILE A 303 -9.32 -20.09 2.63
N ALA A 304 -8.65 -21.20 2.94
CA ALA A 304 -8.98 -22.53 2.44
C ALA A 304 -10.35 -23.05 2.92
N LYS A 305 -10.98 -22.44 3.94
CA LYS A 305 -12.35 -22.78 4.35
C LYS A 305 -13.42 -22.35 3.33
N TYR A 306 -13.14 -21.29 2.57
CA TYR A 306 -14.14 -20.63 1.72
C TYR A 306 -13.81 -20.69 0.23
N GLY A 307 -12.56 -20.95 -0.12
CA GLY A 307 -12.08 -21.00 -1.50
C GLY A 307 -10.95 -22.01 -1.69
N PRO A 308 -10.33 -22.03 -2.87
CA PRO A 308 -9.18 -22.88 -3.11
C PRO A 308 -8.03 -22.52 -2.16
N MET A 309 -7.26 -23.53 -1.76
CA MET A 309 -6.03 -23.33 -0.98
C MET A 309 -5.12 -22.33 -1.73
N PRO A 310 -4.77 -21.18 -1.13
CA PRO A 310 -3.89 -20.23 -1.78
C PRO A 310 -2.50 -20.85 -1.94
N PRO A 311 -1.79 -20.59 -3.04
CA PRO A 311 -0.38 -20.92 -3.11
C PRO A 311 0.35 -20.34 -1.88
N TYR A 312 1.17 -21.18 -1.24
CA TYR A 312 1.75 -20.93 0.07
C TYR A 312 3.21 -21.39 0.09
N ARG A 313 4.13 -20.57 0.62
CA ARG A 313 5.55 -20.89 0.72
C ARG A 313 6.12 -20.52 2.09
N GLU A 314 6.73 -21.49 2.75
CA GLU A 314 7.65 -21.28 3.86
C GLU A 314 9.08 -21.40 3.32
N GLU A 315 9.83 -20.30 3.37
CA GLU A 315 11.21 -20.25 2.86
C GLU A 315 12.18 -20.89 3.86
N PRO A 316 12.87 -21.98 3.51
CA PRO A 316 13.79 -22.65 4.42
C PRO A 316 14.91 -21.73 4.91
N ALA A 317 15.37 -21.95 6.15
CA ALA A 317 16.51 -21.24 6.76
C ALA A 317 16.38 -19.69 6.73
N THR A 318 15.15 -19.18 6.71
CA THR A 318 14.85 -17.75 6.57
C THR A 318 14.01 -17.29 7.75
N GLY A 319 14.49 -16.29 8.48
CA GLY A 319 13.75 -15.60 9.54
C GLY A 319 12.87 -14.46 9.00
N HIS A 320 12.66 -13.41 9.82
CA HIS A 320 11.83 -12.25 9.47
C HIS A 320 12.54 -11.26 8.52
N ASN A 321 12.86 -11.71 7.31
CA ASN A 321 13.59 -10.95 6.30
C ASN A 321 12.81 -10.84 4.99
N TYR A 322 12.71 -9.65 4.43
CA TYR A 322 11.97 -9.42 3.20
C TYR A 322 12.80 -9.73 1.94
N LEU A 323 12.85 -10.97 1.47
CA LEU A 323 13.72 -11.30 0.34
C LEU A 323 13.28 -10.64 -0.99
N GLN A 324 14.23 -10.14 -1.79
CA GLN A 324 13.94 -9.63 -3.14
C GLN A 324 13.31 -10.74 -4.01
N GLU A 325 13.74 -11.98 -3.83
CA GLU A 325 13.21 -13.16 -4.51
C GLU A 325 11.74 -13.39 -4.17
N ALA A 326 11.32 -13.09 -2.93
CA ALA A 326 9.93 -13.17 -2.50
C ALA A 326 9.09 -12.06 -3.17
N GLN A 327 9.61 -10.83 -3.25
CA GLN A 327 8.95 -9.75 -4.00
C GLN A 327 8.77 -10.15 -5.48
N ARG A 328 9.83 -10.64 -6.15
CA ARG A 328 9.75 -11.11 -7.54
C ARG A 328 8.76 -12.26 -7.71
N ALA A 329 8.68 -13.16 -6.73
CA ALA A 329 7.71 -14.25 -6.75
C ALA A 329 6.26 -13.74 -6.66
N ALA A 330 5.99 -12.70 -5.87
CA ALA A 330 4.68 -12.02 -5.89
C ALA A 330 4.38 -11.43 -7.27
N MET A 331 5.36 -10.77 -7.92
CA MET A 331 5.16 -10.21 -9.26
C MET A 331 4.84 -11.28 -10.30
N ARG A 332 5.57 -12.41 -10.28
CA ARG A 332 5.26 -13.56 -11.14
C ARG A 332 3.89 -14.15 -10.83
N PHE A 333 3.48 -14.16 -9.57
CA PHE A 333 2.14 -14.58 -9.21
C PHE A 333 1.09 -13.62 -9.76
N PHE A 334 1.33 -12.32 -9.84
CA PHE A 334 0.36 -11.37 -10.39
C PHE A 334 0.19 -11.41 -11.90
N ASP A 335 1.20 -11.91 -12.62
CA ASP A 335 1.21 -11.94 -14.08
C ASP A 335 -0.05 -12.58 -14.67
N GLY A 336 -0.59 -11.93 -15.71
CA GLY A 336 -1.83 -12.30 -16.41
C GLY A 336 -3.13 -12.18 -15.60
N LYS A 337 -3.09 -11.87 -14.29
CA LYS A 337 -4.31 -11.77 -13.48
C LYS A 337 -5.02 -10.45 -13.74
N VAL A 338 -6.32 -10.54 -13.97
CA VAL A 338 -7.21 -9.40 -14.14
C VAL A 338 -8.38 -9.50 -13.17
N ARG A 339 -8.80 -8.33 -12.67
CA ARG A 339 -9.98 -8.17 -11.83
C ARG A 339 -11.21 -8.63 -12.59
N LYS A 340 -11.95 -9.58 -12.01
CA LYS A 340 -13.18 -10.11 -12.59
C LYS A 340 -14.20 -10.35 -11.49
N ARG A 341 -15.42 -9.86 -11.69
CA ARG A 341 -16.54 -10.17 -10.79
C ARG A 341 -16.86 -11.67 -10.90
N PRO A 342 -16.86 -12.43 -9.79
CA PRO A 342 -17.30 -13.81 -9.82
C PRO A 342 -18.83 -13.89 -9.99
N SER A 343 -19.32 -15.02 -10.52
CA SER A 343 -20.77 -15.30 -10.56
C SER A 343 -21.34 -15.59 -9.17
N HIS A 344 -20.50 -15.95 -8.21
CA HIS A 344 -20.86 -16.20 -6.82
C HIS A 344 -19.87 -15.50 -5.90
N PHE A 345 -20.37 -14.75 -4.91
CA PHE A 345 -19.52 -14.11 -3.90
C PHE A 345 -20.27 -13.88 -2.60
N ALA A 346 -19.50 -13.71 -1.54
CA ALA A 346 -19.98 -13.49 -0.19
C ALA A 346 -19.23 -12.32 0.44
N PHE A 347 -19.89 -11.62 1.36
CA PHE A 347 -19.27 -10.50 2.07
C PHE A 347 -19.79 -10.35 3.49
N VAL A 348 -18.88 -10.09 4.43
CA VAL A 348 -19.13 -9.69 5.82
C VAL A 348 -18.61 -8.26 5.97
N ALA A 349 -19.44 -7.38 6.50
CA ALA A 349 -19.01 -6.03 6.88
C ALA A 349 -18.60 -6.02 8.36
N ASP A 350 -17.29 -6.01 8.62
CA ASP A 350 -16.71 -5.90 9.96
C ASP A 350 -16.63 -4.44 10.45
N THR A 351 -16.75 -3.48 9.54
CA THR A 351 -16.62 -2.03 9.77
C THR A 351 -17.76 -1.24 9.13
N ALA A 352 -17.90 0.04 9.47
CA ALA A 352 -18.93 0.90 8.88
C ALA A 352 -18.48 1.53 7.55
N GLU A 353 -17.18 1.52 7.28
CA GLU A 353 -16.56 2.11 6.11
C GLU A 353 -16.66 1.18 4.89
N HIS A 354 -16.78 -0.14 5.10
CA HIS A 354 -16.81 -1.15 4.04
C HIS A 354 -18.05 -2.04 4.16
N ASN A 355 -19.14 -1.64 3.49
CA ASN A 355 -20.44 -2.31 3.62
C ASN A 355 -20.84 -3.16 2.41
N GLY A 356 -19.99 -3.28 1.40
CA GLY A 356 -20.40 -3.87 0.13
C GLY A 356 -19.27 -4.14 -0.83
N VAL A 357 -19.54 -5.03 -1.78
CA VAL A 357 -18.63 -5.43 -2.85
C VAL A 357 -19.42 -5.77 -4.10
N TRP A 358 -18.79 -5.61 -5.26
CA TRP A 358 -19.33 -6.06 -6.55
C TRP A 358 -20.76 -5.56 -6.84
N GLY A 359 -21.05 -4.32 -6.43
CA GLY A 359 -22.34 -3.67 -6.63
C GLY A 359 -23.42 -4.01 -5.61
N VAL A 360 -23.18 -4.84 -4.59
CA VAL A 360 -24.10 -5.01 -3.46
C VAL A 360 -23.56 -4.26 -2.25
N THR A 361 -24.38 -3.39 -1.66
CA THR A 361 -24.07 -2.64 -0.44
C THR A 361 -25.13 -2.87 0.61
N MET A 362 -24.72 -3.31 1.80
CA MET A 362 -25.58 -3.43 2.97
C MET A 362 -25.70 -2.12 3.73
N VAL A 363 -26.82 -1.94 4.43
CA VAL A 363 -26.85 -1.02 5.57
C VAL A 363 -26.39 -1.77 6.81
N ARG A 364 -25.41 -1.21 7.52
CA ARG A 364 -24.96 -1.74 8.80
C ARG A 364 -25.70 -1.07 9.94
N ASP A 365 -26.41 -1.87 10.73
CA ASP A 365 -27.10 -1.45 11.95
C ASP A 365 -26.66 -2.34 13.12
N LEU A 366 -25.93 -1.75 14.07
CA LEU A 366 -25.40 -2.46 15.23
C LEU A 366 -26.48 -3.00 16.17
N ALA A 367 -27.70 -2.44 16.13
CA ALA A 367 -28.83 -2.98 16.88
C ALA A 367 -29.37 -4.29 16.26
N VAL A 368 -29.06 -4.54 14.98
CA VAL A 368 -29.48 -5.73 14.25
C VAL A 368 -28.38 -6.79 14.26
N SER A 369 -27.14 -6.42 13.94
CA SER A 369 -25.99 -7.32 13.97
C SER A 369 -24.66 -6.55 14.05
N GLY A 370 -23.69 -7.09 14.80
CA GLY A 370 -22.31 -6.57 14.81
C GLY A 370 -21.55 -6.80 13.50
N SER A 371 -21.96 -7.80 12.73
CA SER A 371 -21.30 -8.26 11.50
C SER A 371 -22.34 -8.70 10.46
N PRO A 372 -23.05 -7.75 9.82
CA PRO A 372 -23.98 -8.08 8.75
C PRO A 372 -23.25 -8.73 7.58
N SER A 373 -23.95 -9.62 6.89
CA SER A 373 -23.37 -10.38 5.80
C SER A 373 -24.37 -10.70 4.70
N PHE A 374 -23.86 -10.94 3.50
CA PHE A 374 -24.65 -11.48 2.40
C PHE A 374 -23.87 -12.51 1.59
N GLU A 375 -24.60 -13.26 0.78
CA GLU A 375 -24.13 -14.10 -0.31
C GLU A 375 -24.93 -13.76 -1.56
N CYS A 376 -24.25 -13.67 -2.70
CA CYS A 376 -24.81 -13.22 -3.97
C CYS A 376 -24.46 -14.21 -5.07
N THR A 377 -25.46 -14.61 -5.85
CA THR A 377 -25.29 -15.37 -7.09
C THR A 377 -25.86 -14.57 -8.25
N VAL A 378 -25.10 -14.47 -9.33
CA VAL A 378 -25.48 -13.83 -10.57
C VAL A 378 -25.45 -14.86 -11.69
N ASP A 379 -26.61 -15.15 -12.26
CA ASP A 379 -26.80 -16.07 -13.38
C ASP A 379 -27.55 -15.36 -14.51
N GLY A 380 -26.84 -15.02 -15.59
CA GLY A 380 -27.35 -14.17 -16.66
C GLY A 380 -27.92 -12.86 -16.12
N SER A 381 -29.23 -12.67 -16.31
CA SER A 381 -29.98 -11.50 -15.82
C SER A 381 -30.71 -11.75 -14.50
N SER A 382 -30.33 -12.76 -13.72
CA SER A 382 -30.87 -13.04 -12.39
C SER A 382 -29.82 -12.78 -11.33
N VAL A 383 -30.18 -12.00 -10.31
CA VAL A 383 -29.37 -11.72 -9.13
C VAL A 383 -30.11 -12.27 -7.91
N LYS A 384 -29.52 -13.23 -7.22
CA LYS A 384 -30.03 -13.78 -5.97
C LYS A 384 -29.12 -13.33 -4.84
N ILE A 385 -29.69 -12.68 -3.83
CA ILE A 385 -28.98 -12.24 -2.62
C ILE A 385 -29.67 -12.88 -1.41
N ASP A 386 -28.89 -13.55 -0.58
CA ASP A 386 -29.32 -14.01 0.75
C ASP A 386 -28.47 -13.28 1.79
N SER A 387 -29.10 -12.58 2.74
CA SER A 387 -28.39 -11.75 3.72
C SER A 387 -28.89 -11.90 5.14
N GLN A 388 -28.02 -11.62 6.09
CA GLN A 388 -28.29 -11.65 7.53
C GLN A 388 -27.82 -10.36 8.19
N GLY A 389 -28.58 -9.90 9.18
CA GLY A 389 -28.15 -8.78 10.03
C GLY A 389 -28.22 -7.40 9.37
N THR A 390 -28.81 -7.27 8.18
CA THR A 390 -28.96 -6.00 7.47
C THR A 390 -30.43 -5.67 7.25
N PRO A 391 -30.88 -4.45 7.57
CA PRO A 391 -32.27 -4.04 7.35
C PRO A 391 -32.56 -3.67 5.89
N LYS A 392 -31.52 -3.43 5.07
CA LYS A 392 -31.67 -2.83 3.75
C LYS A 392 -30.46 -3.09 2.87
N LEU A 393 -30.70 -3.25 1.56
CA LEU A 393 -29.66 -3.38 0.55
C LEU A 393 -29.77 -2.29 -0.52
N THR A 394 -28.63 -1.92 -1.08
CA THR A 394 -28.53 -1.24 -2.38
C THR A 394 -27.79 -2.14 -3.35
N VAL A 395 -28.32 -2.28 -4.56
CA VAL A 395 -27.79 -3.15 -5.62
C VAL A 395 -27.58 -2.32 -6.89
N ASP A 396 -26.33 -2.07 -7.24
CA ASP A 396 -25.92 -1.43 -8.47
C ASP A 396 -25.72 -2.48 -9.58
N LEU A 397 -26.79 -2.72 -10.33
CA LEU A 397 -26.80 -3.71 -11.41
C LEU A 397 -25.87 -3.32 -12.57
N LEU A 398 -25.60 -2.03 -12.77
CA LEU A 398 -24.67 -1.56 -13.79
C LEU A 398 -23.22 -1.80 -13.35
N ALA A 399 -22.89 -1.56 -12.08
CA ALA A 399 -21.58 -1.91 -11.52
C ALA A 399 -21.32 -3.43 -11.52
N MET A 400 -22.38 -4.24 -11.52
CA MET A 400 -22.28 -5.69 -11.74
C MET A 400 -22.01 -6.07 -13.21
N GLY A 401 -22.02 -5.11 -14.14
CA GLY A 401 -21.88 -5.35 -15.57
C GLY A 401 -23.14 -5.97 -16.20
N LEU A 402 -24.31 -5.81 -15.58
CA LEU A 402 -25.58 -6.30 -16.12
C LEU A 402 -26.24 -5.22 -16.99
N THR A 403 -27.00 -5.67 -17.99
CA THR A 403 -27.71 -4.81 -18.94
C THR A 403 -29.09 -5.36 -19.25
N GLY A 404 -30.01 -4.53 -19.73
CA GLY A 404 -31.36 -4.96 -20.09
C GLY A 404 -32.23 -5.28 -18.88
N GLU A 405 -33.23 -6.14 -19.04
CA GLU A 405 -34.11 -6.54 -17.94
C GLU A 405 -33.41 -7.52 -17.00
N VAL A 406 -33.39 -7.20 -15.71
CA VAL A 406 -32.78 -7.98 -14.62
C VAL A 406 -33.83 -8.26 -13.55
N THR A 407 -33.78 -9.45 -12.95
CA THR A 407 -34.58 -9.81 -11.78
C THR A 407 -33.67 -9.94 -10.56
N VAL A 408 -34.04 -9.28 -9.45
CA VAL A 408 -33.35 -9.43 -8.16
C VAL A 408 -34.28 -10.14 -7.18
N THR A 409 -33.78 -11.19 -6.56
CA THR A 409 -34.43 -11.91 -5.45
C THR A 409 -33.59 -11.70 -4.19
N TRP A 410 -34.24 -11.28 -3.10
CA TRP A 410 -33.61 -11.09 -1.79
C TRP A 410 -34.31 -11.96 -0.75
N ASN A 411 -33.55 -12.83 -0.05
CA ASN A 411 -34.06 -13.74 0.99
C ASN A 411 -35.29 -14.54 0.51
N GLY A 412 -35.22 -15.04 -0.73
CA GLY A 412 -36.31 -15.80 -1.38
C GLY A 412 -37.47 -14.98 -1.95
N ARG A 413 -37.54 -13.66 -1.70
CA ARG A 413 -38.59 -12.77 -2.22
C ARG A 413 -38.14 -12.02 -3.46
N LYS A 414 -39.03 -11.87 -4.44
CA LYS A 414 -38.74 -11.06 -5.63
C LYS A 414 -38.72 -9.58 -5.25
N ALA A 415 -37.53 -9.02 -5.15
CA ALA A 415 -37.28 -7.65 -4.74
C ALA A 415 -37.36 -6.64 -5.90
N TYR A 416 -36.97 -7.05 -7.11
CA TYR A 416 -36.95 -6.18 -8.28
C TYR A 416 -37.11 -6.96 -9.58
N ARG A 417 -37.75 -6.33 -10.58
CA ARG A 417 -37.68 -6.71 -11.99
C ARG A 417 -37.78 -5.46 -12.86
N GLY A 418 -36.82 -5.28 -13.75
CA GLY A 418 -36.81 -4.14 -14.67
C GLY A 418 -35.41 -3.88 -15.23
N PRO A 419 -35.20 -2.73 -15.89
CA PRO A 419 -33.90 -2.40 -16.49
C PRO A 419 -32.77 -2.33 -15.45
N ALA A 420 -31.57 -2.77 -15.82
CA ALA A 420 -30.38 -2.65 -14.99
C ALA A 420 -30.13 -1.19 -14.57
N LYS A 421 -30.15 -0.95 -13.26
CA LYS A 421 -29.93 0.35 -12.62
C LYS A 421 -29.53 0.15 -11.15
N LEU A 422 -29.27 1.24 -10.45
CA LEU A 422 -29.19 1.24 -9.00
C LEU A 422 -30.57 0.98 -8.39
N VAL A 423 -30.69 -0.06 -7.57
CA VAL A 423 -31.93 -0.47 -6.91
C VAL A 423 -31.74 -0.47 -5.41
N THR A 424 -32.71 0.08 -4.69
CA THR A 424 -32.76 0.04 -3.24
C THR A 424 -33.83 -0.96 -2.83
N ILE A 425 -33.48 -1.88 -1.93
CA ILE A 425 -34.33 -2.99 -1.51
C ILE A 425 -34.57 -2.90 0.00
N ASP A 426 -35.84 -2.87 0.38
CA ASP A 426 -36.36 -2.88 1.75
C ASP A 426 -37.09 -4.22 2.04
N PRO A 427 -37.20 -4.66 3.31
CA PRO A 427 -37.54 -6.05 3.70
C PRO A 427 -38.91 -6.60 3.24
#